data_AF-A0A3D1VMJ2-F1
#
_entry.id   AF-A0A3D1VMJ2-F1
#
_cell.length_a   1.000
_cell.length_b   1.000
_cell.length_c   1.000
_cell.angle_alpha   90.00
_cell.angle_beta   90.00
_cell.angle_gamma   90.00
#
_symmetry.space_group_name_H-M   'P 1'
#
loop_
_entity.id
_entity.type
_entity.pdbx_description
1 polymer ?
#
loop_
_entity_poly.entity_id
_entity_poly.type
_entity_poly.pdbx_seq_one_letter_code
_entity_poly.pdbx_strand_id
1 'polypeptide(L)'
;DSNLHREHILPSEKAFAYKLKMDALKHQGKRTDLTSDQLGPKLTAEVISDSDSASQVKRYIRLTNLVPQLLDCMDEGKMAFSVGVELSYLNDDFQYAVLDAMAEEDCTPSYAQAVRMRNMFRGDTLTENDIFAIIREEKANQKEKVSFKADDLRRFFPKSFTMQDIEKAILQIVEADYRRRQRNRDDGAR
;
A
#
# COMPACT_ATOMS: atom_id res chain seq x y z
N ASP A 1 -4.22 5.38 34.18
CA ASP A 1 -3.41 4.21 33.81
C ASP A 1 -4.19 2.91 33.78
N SER A 2 -4.84 2.59 32.66
CA SER A 2 -5.29 1.22 32.34
C SER A 2 -5.54 1.07 30.83
N ASN A 3 -4.50 1.21 30.01
CA ASN A 3 -4.56 0.87 28.57
C ASN A 3 -3.48 -0.16 28.15
N LEU A 4 -2.80 -0.76 29.14
CA LEU A 4 -1.63 -1.61 28.95
C LEU A 4 -1.94 -3.10 28.72
N HIS A 5 -3.21 -3.46 28.53
CA HIS A 5 -3.63 -4.86 28.36
C HIS A 5 -4.58 -5.07 27.17
N ARG A 6 -4.33 -4.42 26.03
CA ARG A 6 -4.83 -5.00 24.77
C ARG A 6 -3.86 -6.11 24.39
N GLU A 7 -4.30 -7.34 24.51
CA GLU A 7 -3.71 -8.46 23.78
C GLU A 7 -3.57 -8.02 22.32
N HIS A 8 -2.33 -7.98 21.81
CA HIS A 8 -2.06 -7.55 20.45
C HIS A 8 -2.38 -8.71 19.51
N ILE A 9 -3.66 -8.88 19.20
CA ILE A 9 -4.13 -9.89 18.24
C ILE A 9 -3.58 -9.54 16.85
N LEU A 10 -2.89 -10.48 16.22
CA LEU A 10 -2.34 -10.31 14.89
C LEU A 10 -3.45 -10.15 13.84
N PRO A 11 -3.22 -9.39 12.76
CA PRO A 11 -4.16 -9.31 11.65
C PRO A 11 -4.59 -10.68 11.10
N SER A 12 -3.68 -11.65 10.96
CA SER A 12 -4.02 -13.01 10.51
C SER A 12 -4.89 -13.76 11.52
N GLU A 13 -4.54 -13.75 12.82
CA GLU A 13 -5.30 -14.40 13.89
C GLU A 13 -6.75 -13.89 13.91
N LYS A 14 -6.91 -12.57 13.81
CA LYS A 14 -8.23 -11.93 13.74
C LYS A 14 -9.00 -12.34 12.48
N ALA A 15 -8.32 -12.43 11.34
CA ALA A 15 -8.92 -12.90 10.08
C ALA A 15 -9.48 -14.32 10.20
N PHE A 16 -8.68 -15.27 10.70
CA PHE A 16 -9.09 -16.65 10.88
C PHE A 16 -10.20 -16.80 11.94
N ALA A 17 -10.14 -16.03 13.04
CA ALA A 17 -11.20 -16.01 14.03
C ALA A 17 -12.54 -15.53 13.44
N TYR A 18 -12.53 -14.50 12.60
CA TYR A 18 -13.75 -14.01 11.92
C TYR A 18 -14.28 -15.01 10.91
N LYS A 19 -13.39 -15.67 10.16
CA LYS A 19 -13.76 -16.74 9.22
C LYS A 19 -14.41 -17.92 9.93
N LEU A 20 -13.83 -18.38 11.04
CA LEU A 20 -14.37 -19.47 11.85
C LEU A 20 -15.79 -19.14 12.37
N LYS A 21 -16.00 -17.93 12.89
CA LYS A 21 -17.34 -17.47 13.31
C LYS A 21 -18.31 -17.42 12.14
N MET A 22 -17.90 -16.90 10.98
CA MET A 22 -18.74 -16.83 9.79
C MET A 22 -19.20 -18.23 9.34
N ASP A 23 -18.27 -19.18 9.30
CA ASP A 23 -18.57 -20.54 8.85
C ASP A 23 -19.48 -21.27 9.85
N ALA A 24 -19.29 -21.06 11.16
CA ALA A 24 -20.20 -21.57 12.19
C ALA A 24 -21.65 -21.05 12.02
N LEU A 25 -21.82 -19.77 11.69
CA LEU A 25 -23.15 -19.19 11.42
C LEU A 25 -23.82 -19.83 10.18
N LYS A 26 -23.04 -20.09 9.12
CA LYS A 26 -23.54 -20.77 7.92
C LYS A 26 -24.00 -22.20 8.21
N HIS A 27 -23.26 -22.94 9.04
CA HIS A 27 -23.62 -24.31 9.43
C HIS A 27 -24.88 -24.40 10.31
N GLN A 28 -25.17 -23.36 11.09
CA GLN A 28 -26.39 -23.32 11.94
C GLN A 28 -27.68 -22.98 11.16
N GLY A 29 -27.65 -22.96 9.82
CA GLY A 29 -28.83 -22.69 9.00
C GLY A 29 -29.33 -21.25 9.09
N LYS A 30 -28.57 -20.32 9.71
CA LYS A 30 -28.77 -18.88 9.51
C LYS A 30 -28.45 -18.58 8.05
N ARG A 31 -29.51 -18.53 7.24
CA ARG A 31 -29.45 -18.13 5.82
C ARG A 31 -28.94 -16.69 5.71
N THR A 32 -27.61 -16.55 5.59
CA THR A 32 -26.94 -15.27 5.32
C THR A 32 -27.32 -14.70 3.94
N ASP A 33 -27.96 -15.51 3.10
CA ASP A 33 -28.53 -15.18 1.78
C ASP A 33 -29.94 -14.57 1.83
N LEU A 34 -30.69 -14.70 2.93
CA LEU A 34 -32.11 -14.29 3.01
C LEU A 34 -32.38 -12.97 3.72
N THR A 35 -31.37 -12.33 4.31
CA THR A 35 -31.53 -11.02 4.92
C THR A 35 -31.22 -9.98 3.86
N SER A 36 -32.25 -9.29 3.35
CA SER A 36 -32.23 -8.19 2.36
C SER A 36 -30.83 -7.60 2.13
N ASP A 37 -30.39 -7.56 0.86
CA ASP A 37 -29.03 -7.24 0.38
C ASP A 37 -28.37 -5.97 0.99
N GLN A 38 -29.14 -5.08 1.63
CA GLN A 38 -28.63 -3.93 2.36
C GLN A 38 -28.31 -4.18 3.85
N LEU A 39 -29.01 -5.10 4.52
CA LEU A 39 -28.91 -5.33 5.98
C LEU A 39 -28.32 -6.70 6.35
N GLY A 40 -28.45 -7.73 5.51
CA GLY A 40 -27.95 -9.08 5.83
C GLY A 40 -26.44 -9.18 6.05
N PRO A 41 -25.62 -8.57 5.18
CA PRO A 41 -24.18 -8.50 5.40
C PRO A 41 -23.80 -7.70 6.64
N LYS A 42 -24.64 -6.74 7.06
CA LYS A 42 -24.40 -5.88 8.23
C LYS A 42 -24.71 -6.63 9.53
N LEU A 43 -25.87 -7.30 9.61
CA LEU A 43 -26.26 -8.13 10.75
C LEU A 43 -25.28 -9.30 10.96
N THR A 44 -24.81 -9.92 9.88
CA THR A 44 -23.82 -11.01 9.98
C THR A 44 -22.50 -10.50 10.56
N ALA A 45 -22.07 -9.31 10.17
CA ALA A 45 -20.85 -8.71 10.70
C ALA A 45 -20.98 -8.29 12.16
N GLU A 46 -22.13 -7.73 12.56
CA GLU A 46 -22.43 -7.40 13.97
C GLU A 46 -22.39 -8.66 14.87
N VAL A 47 -22.76 -9.83 14.34
CA VAL A 47 -22.64 -11.11 15.08
C VAL A 47 -21.19 -11.62 15.12
N ILE A 48 -20.38 -11.33 14.10
CA ILE A 48 -18.98 -11.77 14.03
C ILE A 48 -18.08 -10.87 14.91
N SER A 49 -18.36 -9.57 14.93
CA SER A 49 -17.60 -8.56 15.66
C SER A 49 -18.50 -7.48 16.25
N ASP A 50 -18.36 -7.23 17.55
CA ASP A 50 -19.06 -6.15 18.26
C ASP A 50 -18.40 -4.77 18.06
N SER A 51 -17.22 -4.72 17.44
CA SER A 51 -16.39 -3.50 17.37
C SER A 51 -16.02 -3.06 15.96
N ASP A 52 -15.91 -4.00 15.01
CA ASP A 52 -15.52 -3.69 13.64
C ASP A 52 -16.74 -3.49 12.74
N SER A 53 -16.64 -2.52 11.83
CA SER A 53 -17.66 -2.33 10.79
C SER A 53 -17.77 -3.57 9.88
N ALA A 54 -18.93 -3.74 9.25
CA ALA A 54 -19.16 -4.83 8.30
C ALA A 54 -18.13 -4.87 7.16
N SER A 55 -17.68 -3.71 6.68
CA SER A 55 -16.63 -3.63 5.67
C SER A 55 -15.30 -4.15 6.20
N GLN A 56 -14.94 -3.81 7.45
CA GLN A 56 -13.69 -4.25 8.06
C GLN A 56 -13.69 -5.77 8.34
N VAL A 57 -14.80 -6.31 8.86
CA VAL A 57 -14.99 -7.76 9.04
C VAL A 57 -14.79 -8.51 7.71
N LYS A 58 -15.39 -8.03 6.62
CA LYS A 58 -15.22 -8.63 5.28
C LYS A 58 -13.77 -8.59 4.81
N ARG A 59 -13.04 -7.50 5.05
CA ARG A 59 -11.62 -7.37 4.69
C ARG A 59 -10.75 -8.34 5.46
N TYR A 60 -10.98 -8.50 6.76
CA TYR A 60 -10.31 -9.53 7.57
C TYR A 60 -10.61 -10.93 7.04
N ILE A 61 -11.88 -11.27 6.80
CA ILE A 61 -12.23 -12.58 6.24
C ILE A 61 -11.58 -12.79 4.87
N ARG A 62 -11.43 -11.73 4.06
CA ARG A 62 -10.77 -11.83 2.75
C ARG A 62 -9.31 -12.28 2.90
N LEU A 63 -8.59 -11.82 3.91
CA LEU A 63 -7.20 -12.20 4.17
C LEU A 63 -6.99 -13.70 4.39
N THR A 64 -8.02 -14.48 4.72
CA THR A 64 -7.87 -15.95 4.81
C THR A 64 -7.66 -16.63 3.46
N ASN A 65 -7.67 -15.87 2.35
CA ASN A 65 -7.31 -16.33 1.00
C ASN A 65 -5.92 -15.83 0.59
N LEU A 66 -5.19 -15.17 1.50
CA LEU A 66 -3.80 -14.77 1.30
C LEU A 66 -2.89 -15.95 1.66
N VAL A 67 -1.87 -16.22 0.86
CA VAL A 67 -0.91 -17.29 1.13
C VAL A 67 -0.15 -17.03 2.44
N PRO A 68 0.26 -18.09 3.19
CA PRO A 68 0.84 -17.95 4.53
C PRO A 68 2.02 -16.98 4.61
N GLN A 69 2.93 -17.01 3.64
CA GLN A 69 4.14 -16.18 3.65
C GLN A 69 3.82 -14.68 3.52
N LEU A 70 2.75 -14.34 2.78
CA LEU A 70 2.26 -12.96 2.70
C LEU A 70 1.52 -12.55 3.97
N LEU A 71 0.81 -13.47 4.65
CA LEU A 71 0.26 -13.22 5.98
C LEU A 71 1.36 -12.91 7.00
N ASP A 72 2.43 -13.71 7.02
CA ASP A 72 3.58 -13.51 7.90
C ASP A 72 4.22 -12.13 7.66
N CYS A 73 4.43 -11.74 6.39
CA CYS A 73 4.94 -10.41 6.05
C CYS A 73 4.06 -9.27 6.60
N MET A 74 2.74 -9.48 6.65
CA MET A 74 1.81 -8.49 7.19
C MET A 74 1.84 -8.45 8.71
N ASP A 75 1.86 -9.61 9.37
CA ASP A 75 1.89 -9.71 10.84
C ASP A 75 3.22 -9.18 11.42
N GLU A 76 4.33 -9.38 10.70
CA GLU A 76 5.63 -8.79 11.01
C GLU A 76 5.71 -7.27 10.72
N GLY A 77 4.65 -6.68 10.15
CA GLY A 77 4.59 -5.25 9.82
C GLY A 77 5.39 -4.84 8.58
N LYS A 78 5.94 -5.79 7.81
CA LYS A 78 6.64 -5.54 6.54
C LYS A 78 5.69 -5.14 5.40
N MET A 79 4.43 -5.57 5.50
CA MET A 79 3.37 -5.28 4.54
C MET A 79 2.15 -4.68 5.25
N ALA A 80 1.58 -3.63 4.67
CA ALA A 80 0.38 -3.02 5.22
C ALA A 80 -0.87 -3.90 5.02
N PHE A 81 -1.77 -3.90 5.99
CA PHE A 81 -3.06 -4.61 5.94
C PHE A 81 -3.83 -4.42 4.62
N SER A 82 -3.92 -3.16 4.16
CA SER A 82 -4.64 -2.86 2.92
C SER A 82 -3.99 -3.49 1.68
N VAL A 83 -2.66 -3.67 1.67
CA VAL A 83 -1.95 -4.34 0.57
C VAL A 83 -2.28 -5.83 0.59
N GLY A 84 -2.19 -6.49 1.74
CA GLY A 84 -2.58 -7.90 1.89
C GLY A 84 -4.03 -8.15 1.46
N VAL A 85 -4.95 -7.24 1.79
CA VAL A 85 -6.36 -7.34 1.35
C VAL A 85 -6.46 -7.32 -0.18
N GLU A 86 -5.72 -6.46 -0.89
CA GLU A 86 -5.77 -6.42 -2.35
C GLU A 86 -5.13 -7.68 -2.98
N LEU A 87 -3.99 -8.14 -2.44
CA LEU A 87 -3.30 -9.34 -2.93
C LEU A 87 -4.10 -10.62 -2.71
N SER A 88 -4.88 -10.70 -1.63
CA SER A 88 -5.77 -11.84 -1.38
C SER A 88 -6.91 -11.98 -2.39
N TYR A 89 -7.06 -11.05 -3.35
CA TYR A 89 -7.94 -11.20 -4.51
C TYR A 89 -7.34 -11.96 -5.69
N LEU A 90 -6.01 -12.12 -5.70
CA LEU A 90 -5.30 -12.92 -6.70
C LEU A 90 -5.43 -14.42 -6.36
N ASN A 91 -5.23 -15.30 -7.34
CA ASN A 91 -5.05 -16.72 -7.09
C ASN A 91 -3.67 -17.00 -6.49
N ASP A 92 -3.47 -18.23 -5.99
CA ASP A 92 -2.22 -18.61 -5.32
C ASP A 92 -0.99 -18.42 -6.22
N ASP A 93 -1.08 -18.77 -7.51
CA ASP A 93 0.02 -18.63 -8.47
C ASP A 93 0.54 -17.19 -8.54
N PHE A 94 -0.35 -16.21 -8.71
CA PHE A 94 0.05 -14.81 -8.76
C PHE A 94 0.45 -14.25 -7.39
N GLN A 95 -0.05 -14.80 -6.29
CA GLN A 95 0.43 -14.43 -4.95
C GLN A 95 1.87 -14.90 -4.72
N TYR A 96 2.23 -16.10 -5.18
CA TYR A 96 3.62 -16.57 -5.14
C TYR A 96 4.53 -15.77 -6.08
N ALA A 97 4.06 -15.40 -7.28
CA ALA A 97 4.82 -14.50 -8.15
C ALA A 97 5.09 -13.12 -7.50
N VAL A 98 4.16 -12.62 -6.68
CA VAL A 98 4.39 -11.41 -5.88
C VAL A 98 5.48 -11.64 -4.83
N LEU A 99 5.50 -12.78 -4.15
CA LEU A 99 6.55 -13.12 -3.17
C LEU A 99 7.92 -13.21 -3.83
N ASP A 100 8.02 -13.83 -5.01
CA ASP A 100 9.27 -13.94 -5.75
C ASP A 100 9.79 -12.56 -6.15
N ALA A 101 8.91 -11.71 -6.69
CA ALA A 101 9.25 -10.34 -7.04
C ALA A 101 9.60 -9.47 -5.82
N MET A 102 8.97 -9.70 -4.65
CA MET A 102 9.35 -9.04 -3.39
C MET A 102 10.75 -9.44 -2.93
N ALA A 103 11.12 -10.71 -3.09
CA ALA A 103 12.42 -11.25 -2.70
C ALA A 103 13.54 -10.78 -3.64
N GLU A 104 13.28 -10.71 -4.95
CA GLU A 104 14.25 -10.23 -5.93
C GLU A 104 14.56 -8.74 -5.78
N GLU A 105 13.53 -7.92 -5.54
CA GLU A 105 13.67 -6.45 -5.47
C GLU A 105 13.86 -5.93 -4.03
N ASP A 106 13.95 -6.84 -3.05
CA ASP A 106 14.04 -6.53 -1.61
C ASP A 106 13.03 -5.47 -1.15
N CYS A 107 11.78 -5.57 -1.62
CA CYS A 107 10.75 -4.59 -1.31
C CYS A 107 9.33 -5.16 -1.28
N THR A 108 8.42 -4.47 -0.58
CA THR A 108 6.99 -4.83 -0.56
C THR A 108 6.16 -3.94 -1.49
N PRO A 109 5.11 -4.45 -2.15
CA PRO A 109 4.30 -3.64 -3.05
C PRO A 109 3.55 -2.55 -2.28
N SER A 110 3.43 -1.38 -2.91
CA SER A 110 2.54 -0.32 -2.43
C SER A 110 1.08 -0.68 -2.65
N TYR A 111 0.18 0.04 -1.97
CA TYR A 111 -1.26 -0.13 -2.17
C TYR A 111 -1.68 0.11 -3.63
N ALA A 112 -1.13 1.11 -4.29
CA ALA A 112 -1.44 1.40 -5.69
C ALA A 112 -1.01 0.26 -6.63
N GLN A 113 0.17 -0.33 -6.39
CA GLN A 113 0.66 -1.49 -7.13
C GLN A 113 -0.26 -2.71 -6.92
N ALA A 114 -0.64 -3.02 -5.68
CA ALA A 114 -1.54 -4.13 -5.39
C ALA A 114 -2.95 -3.96 -5.99
N VAL A 115 -3.50 -2.74 -5.96
CA VAL A 115 -4.77 -2.42 -6.65
C VAL A 115 -4.65 -2.61 -8.16
N ARG A 116 -3.53 -2.20 -8.76
CA ARG A 116 -3.28 -2.39 -10.20
C ARG A 116 -3.22 -3.88 -10.56
N MET A 117 -2.47 -4.67 -9.79
CA MET A 117 -2.40 -6.13 -9.97
C MET A 117 -3.79 -6.76 -9.89
N ARG A 118 -4.59 -6.43 -8.86
CA ARG A 118 -5.96 -6.93 -8.72
C ARG A 118 -6.85 -6.56 -9.91
N ASN A 119 -6.76 -5.32 -10.40
CA ASN A 119 -7.57 -4.88 -11.55
C ASN A 119 -7.20 -5.62 -12.84
N MET A 120 -5.91 -5.87 -13.07
CA MET A 120 -5.43 -6.67 -14.21
C MET A 120 -5.85 -8.13 -14.08
N PHE A 121 -5.76 -8.71 -12.87
CA PHE A 121 -6.20 -10.09 -12.61
C PHE A 121 -7.70 -10.24 -12.87
N ARG A 122 -8.53 -9.30 -12.41
CA ARG A 122 -9.97 -9.29 -12.70
C ARG A 122 -10.28 -9.17 -14.20
N GLY A 123 -9.38 -8.57 -14.97
CA GLY A 123 -9.49 -8.46 -16.42
C GLY A 123 -8.88 -9.63 -17.19
N ASP A 124 -8.38 -10.67 -16.50
CA ASP A 124 -7.63 -11.79 -17.07
C ASP A 124 -6.41 -11.36 -17.91
N THR A 125 -5.82 -10.21 -17.58
CA THR A 125 -4.65 -9.65 -18.29
C THR A 125 -3.38 -9.63 -17.46
N LEU A 126 -3.43 -10.06 -16.18
CA LEU A 126 -2.24 -10.11 -15.33
C LEU A 126 -1.35 -11.30 -15.72
N THR A 127 -0.07 -11.04 -15.91
CA THR A 127 0.97 -12.06 -16.05
C THR A 127 2.02 -11.93 -14.93
N GLU A 128 2.82 -12.97 -14.72
CA GLU A 128 3.95 -12.91 -13.77
C GLU A 128 4.94 -11.79 -14.14
N ASN A 129 5.24 -11.62 -15.44
CA ASN A 129 6.09 -10.54 -15.93
C ASN A 129 5.53 -9.15 -15.58
N ASP A 130 4.21 -8.98 -15.63
CA ASP A 130 3.58 -7.73 -15.21
C ASP A 130 3.77 -7.47 -13.71
N ILE A 131 3.69 -8.52 -12.88
CA ILE A 131 3.94 -8.40 -11.44
C ILE A 131 5.37 -7.91 -11.18
N PHE A 132 6.36 -8.56 -11.77
CA PHE A 132 7.76 -8.13 -11.67
C PHE A 132 7.96 -6.69 -12.14
N ALA A 133 7.39 -6.34 -13.31
CA ALA A 133 7.47 -4.99 -13.84
C ALA A 133 6.83 -3.96 -12.88
N ILE A 134 5.64 -4.27 -12.34
CA ILE A 134 4.93 -3.41 -11.41
C ILE A 134 5.74 -3.22 -10.12
N ILE A 135 6.35 -4.26 -9.55
CA ILE A 135 7.14 -4.14 -8.31
C ILE A 135 8.41 -3.31 -8.52
N ARG A 136 9.06 -3.48 -9.68
CA ARG A 136 10.24 -2.69 -10.10
C ARG A 136 9.97 -1.21 -10.33
N GLU A 137 8.73 -0.82 -10.61
CA GLU A 137 8.39 0.58 -10.85
C GLU A 137 8.78 1.45 -9.63
N GLU A 138 9.61 2.47 -9.88
CA GLU A 138 9.95 3.47 -8.87
C GLU A 138 8.67 4.12 -8.33
N LYS A 139 8.47 3.98 -7.03
CA LYS A 139 7.27 4.50 -6.38
C LYS A 139 7.36 6.03 -6.32
N ALA A 140 6.24 6.73 -6.47
CA ALA A 140 6.24 8.21 -6.44
C ALA A 140 6.71 8.80 -5.10
N ASN A 141 6.63 8.03 -4.00
CA ASN A 141 7.20 8.36 -2.70
C ASN A 141 8.69 8.01 -2.56
N GLN A 142 9.26 7.25 -3.51
CA GLN A 142 10.70 6.93 -3.61
C GLN A 142 11.44 7.88 -4.56
N LYS A 143 10.76 8.71 -5.35
CA LYS A 143 11.43 9.80 -6.08
C LYS A 143 12.13 10.71 -5.09
N GLU A 144 13.44 10.89 -5.25
CA GLU A 144 14.22 11.82 -4.44
C GLU A 144 13.61 13.21 -4.52
N LYS A 145 13.12 13.72 -3.38
CA LYS A 145 12.64 15.08 -3.24
C LYS A 145 13.64 15.86 -2.41
N VAL A 146 14.26 16.85 -3.04
CA VAL A 146 15.01 17.86 -2.30
C VAL A 146 14.00 18.83 -1.69
N SER A 147 13.92 18.87 -0.36
CA SER A 147 13.05 19.79 0.37
C SER A 147 13.89 20.75 1.21
N PHE A 148 13.45 22.01 1.25
CA PHE A 148 14.09 23.07 2.03
C PHE A 148 13.10 23.62 3.04
N LYS A 149 13.58 24.02 4.23
CA LYS A 149 12.75 24.84 5.12
C LYS A 149 12.59 26.22 4.49
N ALA A 150 11.36 26.71 4.47
CA ALA A 150 11.03 28.04 3.94
C ALA A 150 11.90 29.14 4.56
N ASP A 151 12.10 29.11 5.88
CA ASP A 151 12.91 30.09 6.61
C ASP A 151 14.39 30.08 6.23
N ASP A 152 14.93 28.91 5.84
CA ASP A 152 16.32 28.79 5.40
C ASP A 152 16.54 29.48 4.07
N LEU A 153 15.57 29.41 3.16
CA LEU A 153 15.62 30.10 1.88
C LEU A 153 15.28 31.58 2.01
N ARG A 154 14.32 31.94 2.89
CA ARG A 154 13.76 33.29 2.97
C ARG A 154 14.80 34.38 3.21
N ARG A 155 15.90 34.06 3.90
CA ARG A 155 17.01 35.00 4.15
C ARG A 155 17.73 35.47 2.87
N PHE A 156 17.64 34.69 1.79
CA PHE A 156 18.34 34.96 0.51
C PHE A 156 17.46 35.66 -0.53
N PHE A 157 16.15 35.80 -0.28
CA PHE A 157 15.21 36.35 -1.25
C PHE A 157 14.44 37.55 -0.68
N PRO A 158 14.06 38.53 -1.53
CA PRO A 158 13.25 39.67 -1.09
C PRO A 158 11.93 39.24 -0.46
N LYS A 159 11.42 40.02 0.51
CA LYS A 159 10.13 39.74 1.17
C LYS A 159 8.93 39.75 0.20
N SER A 160 9.06 40.37 -0.97
CA SER A 160 8.02 40.39 -2.01
C SER A 160 7.90 39.08 -2.79
N PHE A 161 8.91 38.19 -2.75
CA PHE A 161 8.87 36.93 -3.49
C PHE A 161 7.90 35.94 -2.84
N THR A 162 7.07 35.30 -3.66
CA THR A 162 6.28 34.13 -3.28
C THR A 162 7.14 32.87 -3.26
N MET A 163 6.63 31.76 -2.71
CA MET A 163 7.35 30.48 -2.75
C MET A 163 7.62 30.00 -4.18
N GLN A 164 6.69 30.25 -5.11
CA GLN A 164 6.87 29.91 -6.53
C GLN A 164 7.99 30.74 -7.17
N ASP A 165 8.11 32.03 -6.80
CA ASP A 165 9.19 32.88 -7.29
C ASP A 165 10.55 32.43 -6.76
N ILE A 166 10.61 32.01 -5.49
CA ILE A 166 11.82 31.45 -4.87
C ILE A 166 12.22 30.15 -5.57
N GLU A 167 11.28 29.22 -5.77
CA GLU A 167 11.53 27.96 -6.46
C GLU A 167 12.06 28.19 -7.89
N LYS A 168 11.42 29.10 -8.63
CA LYS A 168 11.85 29.48 -9.98
C LYS A 168 13.25 30.09 -9.99
N ALA A 169 13.56 30.96 -9.03
CA ALA A 169 14.87 31.59 -8.92
C ALA A 169 15.97 30.56 -8.58
N ILE A 170 15.69 29.62 -7.68
CA ILE A 170 16.61 28.52 -7.35
C ILE A 170 16.90 27.68 -8.59
N LEU A 171 15.86 27.29 -9.35
CA LEU A 171 16.04 26.54 -10.59
C LEU A 171 16.92 27.29 -11.60
N GLN A 172 16.72 28.60 -11.76
CA GLN A 172 17.54 29.43 -12.65
C GLN A 172 19.01 29.48 -12.22
N ILE A 173 19.27 29.59 -10.91
CA ILE A 173 20.64 29.62 -10.37
C ILE A 173 21.33 28.27 -10.63
N VAL A 174 20.65 27.16 -10.35
CA VAL A 174 21.17 25.81 -10.58
C VAL A 174 21.42 25.57 -12.07
N GLU A 175 20.51 26.00 -12.94
CA GLU A 175 20.67 25.85 -14.39
C GLU A 175 21.84 26.68 -14.93
N ALA A 176 22.01 27.92 -14.47
CA ALA A 176 23.12 28.78 -14.86
C ALA A 176 24.47 28.20 -14.42
N ASP A 177 24.54 27.67 -13.20
CA ASP A 177 25.75 27.04 -12.68
C ASP A 177 26.09 25.75 -13.44
N TYR A 178 25.09 24.91 -13.71
CA TYR A 178 25.25 23.71 -14.54
C TYR A 178 25.82 24.04 -15.93
N ARG A 179 25.23 25.04 -16.62
CA ARG A 179 25.72 25.48 -17.94
C ARG A 179 27.14 26.02 -17.89
N ARG A 180 27.51 26.74 -16.82
CA ARG A 180 28.88 27.24 -16.62
C ARG A 180 29.88 26.09 -16.47
N ARG A 181 29.55 25.07 -15.67
CA ARG A 181 30.40 23.89 -15.48
C ARG A 181 30.60 23.08 -16.78
N GLN A 182 29.56 22.97 -17.60
CA GLN A 182 29.67 22.29 -18.91
C GLN A 182 30.64 23.01 -19.85
N ARG A 183 30.54 24.35 -19.96
CA ARG A 183 31.46 25.15 -20.80
C ARG A 183 32.92 25.03 -20.34
N ASN A 184 33.17 25.11 -19.04
CA ASN A 184 34.53 24.98 -18.50
C ASN A 184 35.11 23.58 -18.69
N ARG A 185 34.28 22.55 -18.85
CA ARG A 185 34.71 21.17 -19.13
C ARG A 185 35.15 21.01 -20.59
N ASP A 186 34.46 21.68 -21.52
CA ASP A 186 34.79 21.65 -22.95
C ASP A 186 36.04 22.48 -23.28
N ASP A 187 36.29 23.58 -22.56
CA ASP A 187 37.49 24.42 -22.72
C ASP A 187 38.76 23.79 -22.11
N GLY A 188 38.64 22.85 -21.17
CA GLY A 188 39.76 22.11 -20.60
C GLY A 188 40.15 20.83 -21.37
N ALA A 189 39.42 20.49 -22.43
CA ALA A 189 39.63 19.31 -23.27
C ALA A 189 40.22 19.63 -24.66
N ARG A 190 40.61 20.89 -24.89
CA ARG A 190 41.35 21.38 -26.07
C ARG A 190 42.77 21.75 -25.67
#